data_AF-A0AAU5Z822-F1
#
_entry.id   AF-A0AAU5Z822-F1
#
_cell.length_a   1.000
_cell.length_b   1.000
_cell.length_c   1.000
_cell.angle_alpha   90.00
_cell.angle_beta   90.00
_cell.angle_gamma   90.00
#
_symmetry.space_group_name_H-M   'P 1'
#
loop_
_entity.id
_entity.type
_entity.pdbx_description
1 polymer ?
#
loop_
_entity_poly.entity_id
_entity_poly.type
_entity_poly.pdbx_seq_one_letter_code
_entity_poly.pdbx_strand_id
1 'polypeptide(L)' 'MITLEGLTKRYGATRAVDALDLTVSPGRVTGVPAERVGDLAHEFGVRLHELHTERASLEEAYMELTADSVQYGAAVAS' A
#
# COMPACT_ATOMS: atom_id res chain seq x y z
N MET A 1 2.96 3.69 -6.80
CA MET A 1 2.98 5.00 -6.11
C MET A 1 2.99 6.06 -7.19
N ILE A 2 2.12 7.07 -7.11
CA ILE A 2 2.08 8.18 -8.06
C ILE A 2 2.56 9.42 -7.33
N THR A 3 3.64 10.03 -7.81
CA THR A 3 4.17 11.28 -7.26
C THR A 3 3.89 12.42 -8.23
N LEU A 4 3.41 13.52 -7.69
CA LEU A 4 3.12 14.75 -8.40
C LEU A 4 3.97 15.83 -7.73
N GLU A 5 4.78 16.53 -8.50
CA GLU A 5 5.65 17.60 -8.01
C GLU A 5 5.27 18.90 -8.72
N GLY A 6 5.15 19.99 -7.97
CA GLY A 6 4.85 21.32 -8.47
C GLY A 6 3.53 21.41 -9.25
N LEU A 7 2.56 20.52 -9.01
CA LEU A 7 1.34 20.44 -9.80
C LEU A 7 0.58 21.76 -9.74
N THR A 8 0.37 22.37 -10.91
CA THR A 8 -0.42 23.59 -11.05
C THR A 8 -1.60 23.32 -11.98
N LYS A 9 -2.82 23.63 -11.54
CA LYS A 9 -4.04 23.46 -12.33
C LYS A 9 -4.85 24.76 -12.36
N ARG A 10 -5.20 25.22 -13.56
CA ARG A 10 -6.05 26.39 -13.79
C ARG A 10 -7.35 25.97 -14.48
N TYR A 11 -8.47 26.57 -14.07
CA TYR A 11 -9.77 26.48 -14.74
C TYR A 11 -10.17 27.90 -15.16
N GLY A 12 -10.02 28.20 -16.45
CA GLY A 12 -10.14 29.56 -16.96
C GLY A 12 -9.15 30.51 -16.26
N ALA A 13 -9.66 31.60 -15.70
CA ALA A 13 -8.84 32.57 -14.96
C ALA A 13 -8.41 32.05 -13.57
N THR A 14 -9.12 31.09 -12.99
CA THR A 14 -8.89 30.63 -11.61
C THR A 14 -7.78 29.60 -11.54
N ARG A 15 -6.77 29.83 -10.70
CA ARG A 15 -5.79 28.81 -10.32
C ARG A 15 -6.34 27.99 -9.16
N ALA A 16 -6.74 26.75 -9.45
CA ALA A 16 -7.32 25.85 -8.45
C ALA A 16 -6.27 25.05 -7.70
N VAL A 17 -5.10 24.83 -8.30
CA VAL A 17 -3.95 24.19 -7.66
C VAL A 17 -2.71 24.98 -8.06
N ASP A 18 -1.83 25.27 -7.11
CA ASP A 18 -0.57 26.00 -7.32
C ASP A 18 0.58 25.25 -6.65
N ALA A 19 1.59 24.87 -7.45
CA ALA A 19 2.81 24.20 -7.00
C ALA A 19 2.59 23.07 -5.96
N LEU A 20 1.59 22.22 -6.17
CA LEU A 20 1.26 21.16 -5.22
C LEU A 20 2.17 19.94 -5.41
N ASP A 21 2.89 19.60 -4.34
CA ASP A 21 3.59 18.33 -4.20
C ASP A 21 2.68 17.32 -3.47
N LEU A 22 2.41 16.18 -4.08
CA LEU A 22 1.69 15.09 -3.42
C LEU A 22 2.16 13.71 -3.89
N THR A 23 2.08 12.75 -2.98
CA THR A 23 2.32 11.35 -3.26
C THR A 23 1.05 10.56 -2.96
N VAL A 24 0.60 9.77 -3.94
CA VAL A 24 -0.58 8.91 -3.86
C VAL A 24 -0.12 7.45 -3.84
N SER A 25 -0.42 6.75 -2.75
CA SER A 25 -0.18 5.32 -2.63
C SER A 25 -1.31 4.50 -3.24
N PRO A 26 -1.05 3.29 -3.77
CA PRO A 26 -2.11 2.36 -4.18
C PRO A 26 -3.06 2.03 -3.04
N GLY A 27 -4.32 1.74 -3.35
CA GLY A 27 -5.28 1.24 -2.37
C GLY A 27 -4.91 -0.18 -1.92
N ARG A 28 -5.17 -0.50 -0.64
CA ARG A 28 -4.97 -1.83 -0.06
C ARG A 28 -6.28 -2.39 0.46
N VAL A 29 -6.59 -3.63 0.10
CA VAL A 29 -7.78 -4.35 0.57
C VAL A 29 -7.31 -5.60 1.32
N THR A 30 -7.93 -5.88 2.47
CA THR A 30 -7.60 -7.04 3.33
C THR A 30 -8.86 -7.84 3.64
N GLY A 31 -8.71 -9.14 3.92
CA GLY A 31 -9.81 -9.98 4.41
C GLY A 31 -10.80 -10.46 3.35
N VAL A 32 -10.56 -10.17 2.07
CA VAL A 32 -11.34 -10.69 0.94
C VAL A 32 -10.40 -11.13 -0.19
N PRO A 33 -10.78 -12.16 -0.97
CA PRO A 33 -9.97 -12.61 -2.09
C PRO A 33 -10.06 -11.61 -3.26
N ALA A 34 -9.02 -11.59 -4.10
CA ALA A 34 -8.92 -10.63 -5.21
C ALA A 34 -10.05 -10.79 -6.24
N GLU A 35 -10.54 -12.00 -6.49
CA GLU A 35 -11.65 -12.21 -7.43
C GLU A 35 -12.88 -11.41 -6.99
N ARG A 36 -13.23 -11.47 -5.69
CA ARG A 36 -14.38 -10.75 -5.13
C ARG A 36 -14.23 -9.24 -5.24
N VAL A 37 -13.01 -8.72 -5.12
CA VAL A 37 -12.74 -7.28 -5.31
C VAL A 37 -12.97 -6.89 -6.78
N GLY A 38 -12.51 -7.73 -7.72
CA GLY A 38 -12.74 -7.53 -9.15
C GLY A 38 -14.23 -7.55 -9.52
N ASP A 39 -14.97 -8.53 -9.02
CA ASP A 39 -16.41 -8.67 -9.25
C ASP A 39 -17.17 -7.43 -8.75
N LEU A 40 -16.86 -6.99 -7.51
CA LEU A 40 -17.48 -5.83 -6.91
C LEU A 40 -17.17 -4.54 -7.70
N ALA A 41 -15.91 -4.37 -8.11
CA ALA A 41 -15.51 -3.22 -8.90
C ALA A 41 -16.24 -3.18 -10.25
N HIS A 42 -16.40 -4.33 -10.91
CA HIS A 42 -17.17 -4.44 -12.14
C HIS A 42 -18.65 -4.08 -11.91
N GLU A 43 -19.28 -4.62 -10.87
CA GLU A 43 -20.67 -4.37 -10.51
C GLU A 43 -20.96 -2.87 -10.32
N PHE A 44 -20.05 -2.14 -9.66
CA PHE A 44 -20.18 -0.70 -9.42
C PHE A 44 -19.66 0.18 -10.56
N GLY A 45 -19.20 -0.39 -11.67
CA GLY A 45 -18.60 0.36 -12.78
C GLY A 45 -17.28 1.05 -12.42
N VAL A 46 -16.61 0.58 -11.38
CA VAL A 46 -15.30 1.08 -10.94
C VAL A 46 -14.23 0.35 -11.75
N ARG A 47 -13.50 1.11 -12.59
CA ARG A 47 -12.43 0.54 -13.38
C ARG A 47 -11.19 0.30 -12.52
N LEU A 48 -10.82 -0.97 -12.37
CA LEU A 48 -9.50 -1.35 -11.86
C LEU A 48 -8.53 -1.42 -13.03
N HIS A 49 -7.46 -0.63 -12.98
CA HIS A 49 -6.38 -0.70 -13.96
C HIS A 49 -5.44 -1.87 -13.68
N GLU A 50 -5.23 -2.18 -12.40
CA GLU A 50 -4.39 -3.26 -11.94
C GLU A 50 -4.94 -3.77 -10.59
N LEU A 51 -4.85 -5.08 -10.38
CA LEU A 51 -5.17 -5.74 -9.12
C LEU A 51 -4.20 -6.90 -8.92
N HIS A 52 -3.44 -6.88 -7.84
CA HIS A 52 -2.53 -7.96 -7.46
C HIS A 52 -2.82 -8.41 -6.02
N THR A 53 -2.54 -9.69 -5.72
CA THR A 53 -2.66 -10.21 -4.36
C THR A 53 -1.28 -10.16 -3.70
N GLU A 54 -1.14 -9.28 -2.72
CA GLU A 54 0.03 -9.29 -1.82
C GLU A 54 -0.15 -10.43 -0.80
N ARG A 55 0.62 -11.51 -0.94
CA ARG A 55 0.73 -12.55 0.09
C ARG A 55 1.95 -12.22 0.94
N ALA A 56 1.76 -12.04 2.24
CA ALA A 56 2.89 -12.09 3.17
C ALA A 56 3.53 -13.47 3.01
N SER A 57 4.82 -13.50 2.69
CA SER A 57 5.52 -14.78 2.64
C SER A 57 5.63 -15.32 4.06
N LEU A 58 5.51 -16.65 4.22
CA LEU A 58 5.68 -17.29 5.52
C LEU A 58 7.10 -17.07 6.07
N GLU A 59 8.08 -16.97 5.17
CA GLU A 59 9.47 -16.67 5.50
C GLU A 59 9.62 -15.28 6.13
N GLU A 60 8.96 -14.27 5.59
CA GLU A 60 9.01 -12.90 6.09
C GLU A 60 8.29 -12.75 7.43
N ALA A 61 7.14 -13.44 7.60
CA ALA A 61 6.47 -13.53 8.89
C ALA A 61 7.31 -14.28 9.95
N TYR A 62 8.07 -15.30 9.53
CA TYR A 62 9.00 -16.03 10.40
C TYR A 62 10.23 -15.19 10.78
N MET A 63 10.79 -14.43 9.83
CA MET A 63 11.90 -13.51 10.07
C MET A 63 11.49 -12.39 11.04
N GLU A 64 10.30 -11.79 10.87
CA GLU A 64 9.76 -10.81 11.82
C GLU A 64 9.58 -11.40 13.23
N LEU A 65 9.01 -12.61 13.33
CA LEU A 65 8.79 -13.27 14.62
C LEU A 65 10.10 -13.64 15.34
N THR A 66 11.13 -14.01 14.59
CA THR A 66 12.42 -14.42 15.16
C THR A 66 13.37 -13.24 15.42
N ALA A 67 13.18 -12.10 14.77
CA ALA A 67 13.96 -10.88 15.01
C ALA A 67 13.87 -10.41 16.48
N ASP A 68 12.72 -10.59 17.13
CA ASP A 68 12.52 -10.23 18.55
C ASP A 68 12.99 -11.31 19.55
N SER A 69 13.43 -12.48 19.08
CA SER A 69 13.71 -13.64 19.93
C SER A 69 15.19 -13.84 20.29
N VAL A 70 16.10 -12.95 19.88
CA VAL A 70 17.55 -13.05 20.18
C VAL A 70 17.96 -12.17 21.37
N GLN A 71 17.32 -12.36 22.54
CA GLN A 71 17.79 -11.79 23.82
C GLN A 71 17.52 -12.74 25.00
N TYR A 72 17.89 -14.02 24.90
CA TYR A 72 17.94 -14.90 26.09
C TYR A 72 18.97 -16.03 25.95
N GLY A 73 20.26 -15.69 25.95
CA GLY A 73 21.34 -16.70 25.91
C GLY A 73 22.65 -16.32 26.59
N ALA A 74 22.87 -15.04 26.93
CA ALA A 74 24.15 -14.58 27.47
C ALA A 74 24.22 -14.48 29.01
N ALA A 75 23.20 -14.96 29.74
CA ALA A 75 23.12 -14.82 31.21
C ALA A 75 23.32 -16.12 32.00
N VAL A 76 23.62 -17.26 31.35
CA VAL A 76 23.91 -18.52 32.05
C VAL A 76 25.18 -19.16 31.49
N ALA A 77 26.31 -18.54 31.78
CA ALA A 77 27.61 -19.22 31.81
C ALA A 77 28.38 -18.65 33.00
N SER A 78 28.23 -19.34 34.14
CA SER A 78 29.07 -19.20 35.33
C SER A 78 30.34 -20.03 35.17
#